data_AF-A0A174R088-F1
#
_entry.id   AF-A0A174R088-F1
#
_cell.length_a   1.000
_cell.length_b   1.000
_cell.length_c   1.000
_cell.angle_alpha   90.00
_cell.angle_beta   90.00
_cell.angle_gamma   90.00
#
_symmetry.space_group_name_H-M   'P 1'
#
loop_
_entity.id
_entity.type
_entity.pdbx_description
1 polymer ?
#
loop_
_entity_poly.entity_id
_entity_poly.type
_entity_poly.pdbx_seq_one_letter_code
_entity_poly.pdbx_strand_id
1 'polypeptide(L)' 'MQAQVKYESEIKTAVLGDRTITVKNLTPVFSPQEQDKRNREIERRLFDVFRKYAGRG' A
#
# COMPACT_ATOMS: atom_id res chain seq x y z
N MET A 1 18.37 -16.10 3.36
CA MET A 1 17.23 -16.77 2.69
C MET A 1 16.16 -15.71 2.45
N GLN A 2 15.93 -15.27 1.21
CA GLN A 2 14.83 -14.34 0.94
C GLN A 2 13.52 -15.11 1.05
N ALA A 3 12.67 -14.71 1.99
CA ALA A 3 11.33 -15.27 2.13
C ALA A 3 10.56 -15.03 0.83
N GLN A 4 9.95 -16.07 0.28
CA GLN A 4 9.11 -15.97 -0.91
C GLN A 4 7.89 -15.11 -0.55
N VAL A 5 7.89 -13.85 -0.99
CA VAL A 5 6.79 -12.92 -0.74
C VAL A 5 5.55 -13.49 -1.43
N LYS A 6 4.53 -13.80 -0.64
CA LYS A 6 3.24 -14.27 -1.17
C LYS A 6 2.47 -13.04 -1.65
N TYR A 7 1.85 -13.14 -2.82
CA TYR A 7 1.07 -12.05 -3.39
C TYR A 7 -0.39 -12.48 -3.55
N GLU A 8 -1.30 -11.60 -3.16
CA GLU A 8 -2.71 -11.69 -3.51
C GLU A 8 -2.92 -10.90 -4.81
N SER A 9 -3.58 -11.52 -5.79
CA SER A 9 -3.86 -10.87 -7.06
C SER A 9 -5.35 -10.55 -7.19
N GLU A 10 -5.66 -9.28 -7.43
CA GLU A 10 -7.01 -8.82 -7.74
C GLU A 10 -7.03 -8.35 -9.20
N ILE A 11 -7.99 -8.85 -9.98
CA ILE A 11 -8.16 -8.46 -11.39
C ILE A 11 -9.41 -7.60 -11.49
N LYS A 12 -9.26 -6.38 -12.01
CA LYS A 12 -10.36 -5.47 -12.30
C LYS A 12 -10.38 -5.15 -13.77
N THR A 13 -11.53 -5.36 -14.39
CA THR A 13 -11.80 -4.90 -15.74
C THR A 13 -12.64 -3.64 -15.67
N ALA A 14 -12.19 -2.59 -16.35
CA ALA A 14 -12.90 -1.33 -16.46
C ALA A 14 -13.00 -0.95 -17.93
N VAL A 15 -14.13 -0.34 -18.31
CA VAL A 15 -14.33 0.19 -19.67
C VAL A 15 -14.06 1.68 -19.62
N LEU A 16 -13.13 2.14 -20.45
CA LEU A 16 -12.80 3.55 -20.63
C LEU A 16 -13.06 3.92 -22.10
N GLY A 17 -14.22 4.52 -22.35
CA GLY A 17 -14.69 4.82 -23.70
C GLY A 17 -14.98 3.54 -24.49
N ASP A 18 -14.32 3.39 -25.64
CA ASP A 18 -14.36 2.24 -26.54
C ASP A 18 -13.33 1.15 -26.19
N ARG A 19 -12.51 1.35 -25.14
CA ARG A 19 -11.46 0.41 -24.73
C ARG A 19 -11.77 -0.27 -23.41
N THR A 20 -11.55 -1.58 -23.36
CA THR A 20 -11.55 -2.35 -22.10
C THR A 20 -10.14 -2.41 -21.54
N ILE A 21 -9.95 -1.93 -20.32
CA ILE A 21 -8.70 -1.96 -19.59
C ILE A 21 -8.79 -3.05 -18.52
N THR A 22 -7.81 -3.95 -18.50
CA THR A 22 -7.66 -4.95 -17.44
C THR A 22 -6.51 -4.54 -16.53
N VAL A 23 -6.81 -4.32 -15.25
CA VAL A 23 -5.84 -3.98 -14.22
C VAL A 23 -5.65 -5.20 -13.34
N LYS A 24 -4.41 -5.67 -13.21
CA LYS A 24 -4.02 -6.72 -12.25
C LYS A 24 -3.27 -6.07 -11.10
N ASN A 25 -3.96 -5.92 -9.97
CA ASN A 25 -3.35 -5.47 -8.73
C ASN A 25 -2.69 -6.66 -8.03
N LEU A 26 -1.45 -6.47 -7.58
CA LEU A 26 -0.72 -7.44 -6.77
C LEU A 26 -0.46 -6.81 -5.40
N THR A 27 -1.12 -7.35 -4.38
CA THR A 27 -0.94 -6.92 -3.00
C THR A 27 -0.02 -7.92 -2.30
N PRO A 28 1.17 -7.51 -1.83
CA PRO A 28 2.04 -8.40 -1.05
C PRO A 28 1.37 -8.76 0.28
N VAL A 29 1.36 -10.05 0.60
CA VAL A 29 0.86 -10.60 1.87
C VAL A 29 2.03 -10.64 2.83
N PHE A 30 1.96 -9.81 3.86
CA PHE A 30 2.96 -9.74 4.91
C PHE A 30 2.66 -10.70 6.05
N SER A 31 3.71 -11.18 6.71
CA SER A 31 3.54 -11.76 8.05
C SER A 31 3.08 -10.67 9.03
N PRO A 32 2.41 -11.02 10.15
CA PRO A 32 1.97 -10.05 11.15
C PRO A 32 3.09 -9.11 11.63
N GLN A 33 4.31 -9.66 11.80
CA GLN A 33 5.48 -8.89 12.25
C GLN A 33 5.95 -7.85 11.22
N GLU A 34 5.94 -8.20 9.94
CA GLU A 34 6.31 -7.27 8.86
C GLU A 34 5.24 -6.20 8.64
N GLN A 35 3.98 -6.59 8.80
CA GLN A 35 2.84 -5.68 8.73
C GLN A 35 2.90 -4.64 9.86
N ASP A 36 3.16 -5.08 11.10
CA ASP A 36 3.35 -4.17 12.25
C ASP A 36 4.52 -3.21 12.04
N LYS A 37 5.65 -3.70 11.49
CA LYS A 37 6.80 -2.86 11.19
C LYS A 37 6.47 -1.78 10.16
N ARG A 38 5.75 -2.15 9.08
CA ARG A 38 5.29 -1.19 8.06
C ARG A 38 4.26 -0.20 8.62
N ASN A 39 3.31 -0.66 9.42
CA ASN A 39 2.29 0.19 10.03
C ASN A 39 2.95 1.24 10.93
N ARG A 40 3.90 0.83 11.79
CA ARG A 40 4.67 1.76 12.62
C ARG A 40 5.48 2.77 11.80
N GLU A 41 6.04 2.35 10.67
CA GLU A 41 6.75 3.27 9.77
C GLU A 41 5.81 4.31 9.17
N ILE A 42 4.63 3.88 8.72
CA ILE A 42 3.59 4.75 8.16
C ILE A 42 3.12 5.75 9.23
N GLU A 43 2.79 5.28 10.43
CA GLU A 43 2.39 6.13 11.56
C GLU A 43 3.45 7.17 11.89
N ARG A 44 4.73 6.76 11.94
CA ARG A 44 5.83 7.69 12.21
C ARG A 44 5.93 8.78 11.13
N ARG A 45 5.86 8.40 9.85
CA ARG A 45 5.90 9.37 8.74
C ARG A 45 4.69 10.31 8.78
N LEU A 46 3.50 9.78 9.07
CA LEU A 46 2.30 10.59 9.21
C LEU A 46 2.42 11.57 10.39
N PHE A 47 2.94 11.12 11.53
CA PHE A 47 3.21 11.98 12.67
C PHE A 47 4.16 13.13 12.31
N ASP A 48 5.25 12.84 11.60
CA ASP A 48 6.20 13.86 11.15
C ASP A 48 5.53 14.90 10.22
N VAL A 49 4.66 14.44 9.30
CA VAL A 49 3.88 15.32 8.43
C VAL A 49 2.94 16.19 9.25
N PHE A 50 2.11 15.60 10.13
CA PHE A 50 1.18 16.38 10.94
C PHE A 50 1.90 17.38 11.83
N ARG A 51 3.00 16.97 12.48
CA ARG A 51 3.85 17.87 13.28
C ARG A 51 4.38 19.04 12.46
N LYS A 52 4.82 18.80 11.22
CA LYS A 52 5.37 19.85 10.33
C LYS A 52 4.34 20.94 10.00
N TYR A 53 3.06 20.59 9.92
CA TYR A 53 2.00 21.51 9.53
C TYR A 53 1.13 22.01 10.70
N ALA A 54 1.16 21.36 11.87
CA ALA A 54 0.35 21.72 13.03
C ALA A 54 0.67 23.10 13.64
N GLY A 55 1.88 23.64 13.43
CA GLY A 55 2.30 24.96 13.93
C GLY A 55 2.38 26.05 12.86
N ARG A 56 1.79 25.82 11.67
CA ARG A 56 1.76 26.80 10.55
C ARG A 56 0.42 27.55 10.43
N GLY A 57 -0.42 27.50 11.46
CA GLY A 57 -1.65 28.29 11.58
C GLY A 57 -1.44 29.50 12.47
#